data_AF-A0A812YAQ4-F1
#
_entry.id   AF-A0A812YAQ4-F1
#
_cell.length_a   1.000
_cell.length_b   1.000
_cell.length_c   1.000
_cell.angle_alpha   90.00
_cell.angle_beta   90.00
_cell.angle_gamma   90.00
#
_symmetry.space_group_name_H-M   'P 1'
#
loop_
_entity.id
_entity.type
_entity.pdbx_description
1 polymer ?
#
loop_
_entity_poly.entity_id
_entity_poly.type
_entity_poly.pdbx_seq_one_letter_code
_entity_poly.pdbx_strand_id
1 'polypeptide(L)'
;VCFLLPDTQIANENFVEEVSGLLNTGEVPNLFNAEDKTQILELCTNLAAKEGRHGPAEVMAFFIEQCMKNMHIVLAFSPIGENFRRRVRMFPSLVNCCTIDWFHEWPDAALQSVANHFLGKTGMPDDVLKGVVNVCVAMQKSVFTLAERFQKEVQRYYYVTPTSYLELINAFKGLLANKQDEVSKIKSRYDVGLDKIMSTEEQVTTMQAELEELKPTLKKTAEETVRPRSFRSLAGFGH
;
A
#
# COMPACT_ATOMS: atom_id res chain seq x y z
N VAL A 1 10.17 -28.08 1.76
CA VAL A 1 10.59 -26.89 2.53
C VAL A 1 11.23 -25.90 1.58
N CYS A 2 10.88 -24.61 1.66
CA CYS A 2 11.51 -23.56 0.87
C CYS A 2 12.39 -22.69 1.79
N PHE A 3 13.68 -22.63 1.51
CA PHE A 3 14.64 -21.80 2.22
C PHE A 3 14.99 -20.59 1.34
N LEU A 4 14.48 -19.41 1.72
CA LEU A 4 14.73 -18.15 1.01
C LEU A 4 15.88 -17.40 1.67
N LEU A 5 16.93 -17.11 0.91
CA LEU A 5 18.07 -16.31 1.35
C LEU A 5 18.25 -15.07 0.46
N PRO A 6 17.81 -13.89 0.90
CA PRO A 6 18.05 -12.63 0.21
C PRO A 6 19.47 -12.10 0.48
N ASP A 7 20.01 -11.28 -0.44
CA ASP A 7 21.37 -10.75 -0.30
C ASP A 7 21.57 -9.90 0.97
N THR A 8 20.52 -9.23 1.43
CA THR A 8 20.53 -8.33 2.60
C THR A 8 20.72 -9.08 3.92
N GLN A 9 20.46 -10.38 3.94
CA GLN A 9 20.65 -11.23 5.11
C GLN A 9 22.03 -11.91 5.14
N ILE A 10 22.84 -11.75 4.10
CA ILE A 10 24.19 -12.32 4.05
C ILE A 10 25.14 -11.37 4.78
N ALA A 11 25.29 -11.60 6.09
CA ALA A 11 26.23 -10.86 6.93
C ALA A 11 27.68 -11.31 6.74
N ASN A 12 27.90 -12.59 6.40
CA ASN A 12 29.21 -13.19 6.17
C ASN A 12 29.19 -14.04 4.89
N GLU A 13 30.28 -14.07 4.14
CA GLU A 13 30.38 -14.85 2.91
C GLU A 13 30.41 -16.37 3.18
N ASN A 14 30.76 -16.80 4.40
CA ASN A 14 30.69 -18.20 4.81
C ASN A 14 29.29 -18.81 4.63
N PHE A 15 28.22 -18.00 4.75
CA PHE A 15 26.86 -18.50 4.49
C PHE A 15 26.68 -18.96 3.04
N VAL A 16 27.33 -18.28 2.09
CA VAL A 16 27.26 -18.64 0.67
C VAL A 16 28.10 -19.88 0.39
N GLU A 17 29.21 -20.05 1.11
CA GLU A 17 30.02 -21.28 1.06
C GLU A 17 29.23 -22.50 1.56
N GLU A 18 28.53 -22.38 2.68
CA GLU A 18 27.67 -23.45 3.23
C GLU A 18 26.52 -23.78 2.27
N VAL A 19 25.85 -22.77 1.71
CA VAL A 19 24.81 -22.96 0.68
C VAL A 19 25.39 -23.63 -0.56
N SER A 20 26.58 -23.25 -0.99
CA SER A 20 27.28 -23.91 -2.10
C SER A 20 27.57 -25.38 -1.80
N GLY A 21 27.93 -25.71 -0.55
CA GLY A 21 28.04 -27.10 -0.08
C GLY A 21 26.71 -27.84 -0.25
N LEU A 22 25.62 -27.29 0.30
CA LEU A 22 24.28 -27.87 0.20
C LEU A 22 23.83 -28.08 -1.25
N LEU A 23 24.12 -27.14 -2.15
CA LEU A 23 23.76 -27.24 -3.56
C LEU A 23 24.56 -28.31 -4.32
N ASN A 24 25.80 -28.60 -3.92
CA ASN A 24 26.64 -29.59 -4.57
C ASN A 24 26.44 -31.00 -4.01
N THR A 25 26.47 -31.15 -2.68
CA THR A 25 26.54 -32.45 -1.99
C THR A 25 25.31 -32.76 -1.15
N GLY A 26 24.39 -31.80 -0.96
CA GLY A 26 23.22 -31.97 -0.09
C GLY A 26 23.55 -31.94 1.41
N GLU A 27 24.81 -31.73 1.79
CA GLU A 27 25.27 -31.68 3.18
C GLU A 27 26.34 -30.59 3.39
N VAL A 28 26.40 -30.05 4.62
CA VAL A 28 27.47 -29.15 5.05
C VAL A 28 28.40 -29.93 6.01
N PRO A 29 29.71 -30.02 5.73
CA PRO A 29 30.66 -30.66 6.62
C PRO A 29 30.63 -30.05 8.02
N ASN A 30 30.69 -30.89 9.05
CA ASN A 30 30.71 -30.47 10.47
C ASN A 30 29.50 -29.64 10.93
N LEU A 31 28.38 -29.66 10.20
CA LEU A 31 27.15 -28.99 10.62
C LEU A 31 26.54 -29.64 11.86
N PHE A 32 26.55 -30.97 11.92
CA PHE A 32 25.97 -31.76 13.00
C PHE A 32 27.04 -32.25 13.97
N ASN A 33 26.80 -32.07 15.26
CA ASN A 33 27.64 -32.66 16.30
C ASN A 33 27.35 -34.18 16.45
N ALA A 34 28.06 -34.85 17.36
CA ALA A 34 27.89 -36.30 17.55
C ALA A 34 26.51 -36.69 18.11
N GLU A 35 25.91 -35.86 18.97
CA GLU A 35 24.55 -36.08 19.49
C GLU A 35 23.51 -35.93 18.37
N ASP A 36 23.60 -34.86 17.58
CA ASP A 36 22.69 -34.59 16.46
C ASP A 36 22.72 -35.74 15.45
N LYS A 37 23.91 -36.24 15.11
CA LYS A 37 24.05 -37.40 14.21
C LYS A 37 23.39 -38.65 14.80
N THR A 38 23.53 -38.89 16.10
CA THR A 38 22.90 -40.03 16.77
C THR A 38 21.38 -39.91 16.70
N GLN A 39 20.83 -38.71 16.95
CA GLN A 39 19.40 -38.43 16.85
C GLN A 39 18.88 -38.60 15.41
N ILE A 40 19.60 -38.10 14.41
CA ILE A 40 19.24 -38.27 12.99
C ILE A 40 19.17 -39.76 12.63
N LEU A 41 20.15 -40.56 13.07
CA LEU A 41 20.16 -42.00 12.83
C LEU A 41 18.95 -42.68 13.47
N GLU A 42 18.62 -42.36 14.72
CA GLU A 42 17.46 -42.93 15.42
C GLU A 42 16.15 -42.64 14.67
N LEU A 43 15.96 -41.39 14.21
CA LEU A 43 14.78 -40.97 13.47
C LEU A 43 14.70 -41.60 12.08
N CYS A 44 15.83 -41.72 11.38
CA CYS A 44 15.87 -42.16 9.99
C CYS A 44 16.00 -43.69 9.83
N THR A 45 16.46 -44.43 10.84
CA THR A 45 16.73 -45.88 10.72
C THR A 45 15.49 -46.67 10.27
N ASN A 46 14.34 -46.44 10.91
CA ASN A 46 13.10 -47.13 10.55
C ASN A 46 12.57 -46.74 9.16
N LEU A 47 12.87 -45.53 8.70
CA LEU A 47 12.47 -45.04 7.38
C LEU A 47 13.37 -45.62 6.29
N ALA A 48 14.69 -45.60 6.51
CA ALA A 48 15.70 -46.16 5.62
C ALA A 48 15.55 -47.69 5.47
N ALA A 49 15.20 -48.39 6.55
CA ALA A 49 14.96 -49.84 6.52
C ALA A 49 13.79 -50.24 5.60
N LYS A 50 12.78 -49.37 5.43
CA LYS A 50 11.69 -49.62 4.47
C LYS A 50 12.16 -49.58 3.01
N GLU A 51 13.26 -48.89 2.74
CA GLU A 51 13.92 -48.85 1.43
C GLU A 51 15.09 -49.85 1.32
N GLY A 52 15.24 -50.76 2.30
CA GLY A 52 16.29 -51.79 2.30
C GLY A 52 17.69 -51.29 2.63
N ARG A 53 17.82 -50.10 3.20
CA ARG A 53 19.10 -49.50 3.61
C ARG A 53 19.38 -49.79 5.08
N HIS A 54 20.58 -50.28 5.38
CA HIS A 54 20.97 -50.74 6.71
C HIS A 54 22.35 -50.23 7.12
N GLY A 55 22.47 -49.91 8.42
CA GLY A 55 23.73 -49.44 9.01
C GLY A 55 23.89 -47.91 8.96
N PRO A 56 24.73 -47.34 9.84
CA PRO A 56 24.76 -45.89 10.07
C PRO A 56 25.09 -45.05 8.84
N ALA A 57 26.01 -45.51 7.99
CA ALA A 57 26.41 -44.79 6.78
C ALA A 57 25.28 -44.73 5.74
N GLU A 58 24.57 -45.84 5.52
CA GLU A 58 23.47 -45.89 4.56
C GLU A 58 22.24 -45.10 5.04
N VAL A 59 21.97 -45.11 6.35
CA VAL A 59 20.91 -44.30 6.96
C VAL A 59 21.22 -42.80 6.83
N MET A 60 22.48 -42.39 7.02
CA MET A 60 22.89 -41.00 6.82
C MET A 60 22.80 -40.59 5.34
N ALA A 61 23.21 -41.46 4.41
CA ALA A 61 23.05 -41.22 2.98
C ALA A 61 21.56 -41.09 2.59
N PHE A 62 20.69 -41.92 3.18
CA PHE A 62 19.24 -41.78 3.03
C PHE A 62 18.75 -40.42 3.52
N PHE A 63 19.20 -39.96 4.69
CA PHE A 63 18.84 -38.63 5.19
C PHE A 63 19.23 -37.52 4.22
N ILE A 64 20.47 -37.54 3.69
CA ILE A 64 20.95 -36.55 2.72
C ILE A 64 20.10 -36.56 1.45
N GLU A 65 19.77 -37.74 0.91
CA GLU A 65 18.87 -37.84 -0.25
C GLU A 65 17.49 -37.26 0.03
N GLN A 66 16.94 -37.46 1.23
CA GLN A 66 15.66 -36.86 1.62
C GLN A 66 15.77 -35.34 1.77
N CYS A 67 16.90 -34.82 2.28
CA CYS A 67 17.17 -33.39 2.31
C CYS A 67 17.19 -32.81 0.90
N MET A 68 17.92 -33.43 -0.04
CA MET A 68 17.99 -32.97 -1.43
C MET A 68 16.63 -32.98 -2.14
N LYS A 69 15.79 -33.99 -1.87
CA LYS A 69 14.45 -34.08 -2.48
C LYS A 69 13.46 -33.05 -1.92
N ASN A 70 13.56 -32.74 -0.63
CA ASN A 70 12.54 -31.96 0.07
C ASN A 70 12.95 -30.51 0.35
N MET A 71 14.23 -30.16 0.19
CA MET A 71 14.75 -28.81 0.42
C MET A 71 14.90 -28.07 -0.90
N HIS A 72 14.17 -26.98 -1.04
CA HIS A 72 14.29 -26.05 -2.17
C HIS A 72 14.93 -24.75 -1.67
N ILE A 73 16.12 -24.44 -2.18
CA ILE A 73 16.85 -23.23 -1.83
C ILE A 73 16.53 -22.17 -2.89
N VAL A 74 16.07 -21.00 -2.44
CA VAL A 74 15.78 -19.84 -3.29
C VAL A 74 16.71 -18.71 -2.89
N LEU A 75 17.56 -18.27 -3.82
CA LEU A 75 18.52 -17.20 -3.60
C LEU A 75 18.02 -15.93 -4.28
N ALA A 76 17.75 -14.89 -3.49
CA ALA A 76 17.27 -13.60 -4.00
C ALA A 76 18.43 -12.61 -4.02
N PHE A 77 19.29 -12.72 -5.02
CA PHE A 77 20.47 -11.87 -5.19
C PHE A 77 20.23 -10.73 -6.17
N SER A 78 20.64 -9.53 -5.79
CA SER A 78 20.60 -8.40 -6.69
C SER A 78 21.77 -8.45 -7.67
N PRO A 79 21.54 -8.31 -9.00
CA PRO A 79 22.64 -8.17 -9.96
C PRO A 79 23.34 -6.81 -9.86
N ILE A 80 22.84 -5.91 -9.00
CA ILE A 80 23.39 -4.58 -8.78
C ILE A 80 24.65 -4.69 -7.92
N GLY A 81 25.73 -4.08 -8.41
CA GLY A 81 27.03 -4.05 -7.73
C GLY A 81 27.96 -5.23 -8.06
N GLU A 82 29.08 -5.32 -7.35
CA GLU A 82 30.11 -6.33 -7.62
C GLU A 82 29.94 -7.62 -6.81
N ASN A 83 29.19 -7.59 -5.72
CA ASN A 83 29.08 -8.71 -4.78
C ASN A 83 28.51 -9.96 -5.45
N PHE A 84 27.42 -9.83 -6.21
CA PHE A 84 26.85 -10.95 -6.96
C PHE A 84 27.86 -11.57 -7.93
N ARG A 85 28.56 -10.73 -8.72
CA ARG A 85 29.59 -11.19 -9.67
C ARG A 85 30.76 -11.89 -8.97
N ARG A 86 31.17 -11.39 -7.80
CA ARG A 86 32.21 -12.00 -6.97
C ARG A 86 31.78 -13.37 -6.46
N ARG A 87 30.56 -13.48 -5.91
CA ARG A 87 29.99 -14.72 -5.39
C ARG A 87 29.87 -15.78 -6.47
N VAL A 88 29.36 -15.43 -7.66
CA VAL A 88 29.27 -16.37 -8.79
C VAL A 88 30.65 -16.88 -9.24
N ARG A 89 31.70 -16.05 -9.16
CA ARG A 89 33.08 -16.48 -9.48
C ARG A 89 33.69 -17.38 -8.41
N MET A 90 33.39 -17.12 -7.13
CA MET A 90 33.89 -17.92 -6.00
C MET A 90 33.14 -19.26 -5.87
N PHE A 91 31.83 -19.24 -6.13
CA PHE A 91 30.91 -20.36 -5.91
C PHE A 91 30.15 -20.69 -7.20
N PRO A 92 30.75 -21.50 -8.10
CA PRO A 92 30.12 -21.85 -9.38
C PRO A 92 28.85 -22.71 -9.25
N SER A 93 28.63 -23.34 -8.09
CA SER A 93 27.40 -24.09 -7.75
C SER A 93 26.14 -23.24 -7.83
N LEU A 94 26.25 -21.93 -7.57
CA LEU A 94 25.14 -20.97 -7.68
C LEU A 94 24.57 -20.88 -9.10
N VAL A 95 25.37 -21.23 -10.12
CA VAL A 95 24.96 -21.25 -11.53
C VAL A 95 24.72 -22.68 -12.01
N ASN A 96 25.56 -23.62 -11.59
CA ASN A 96 25.50 -25.00 -12.08
C ASN A 96 24.35 -25.82 -11.46
N CYS A 97 23.98 -25.54 -10.21
CA CYS A 97 23.00 -26.32 -9.45
C CYS A 97 21.68 -25.58 -9.22
N CYS A 98 21.57 -24.32 -9.64
CA CYS A 98 20.34 -23.52 -9.50
C CYS A 98 19.74 -23.19 -10.87
N THR A 99 18.41 -23.10 -10.90
CA THR A 99 17.72 -22.49 -12.05
C THR A 99 17.72 -20.98 -11.86
N ILE A 100 18.26 -20.25 -12.83
CA ILE A 100 18.34 -18.79 -12.78
C ILE A 100 17.06 -18.19 -13.37
N ASP A 101 16.33 -17.45 -12.55
CA ASP A 101 15.19 -16.64 -12.98
C ASP A 101 15.57 -15.16 -12.91
N TRP A 102 15.53 -14.48 -14.06
CA TRP A 102 15.92 -13.09 -14.18
C TRP A 102 14.70 -12.17 -14.08
N PHE A 103 14.64 -11.41 -13.00
CA PHE A 103 13.64 -10.35 -12.84
C PHE A 103 14.02 -9.15 -13.71
N HIS A 104 13.40 -9.08 -14.87
CA HIS A 104 13.54 -7.96 -15.80
C HIS A 104 12.65 -6.78 -15.40
N GLU A 105 12.92 -5.64 -16.02
CA GLU A 105 12.03 -4.49 -15.99
C GLU A 105 10.61 -4.91 -16.40
N TRP A 106 9.61 -4.35 -15.72
CA TRP A 106 8.23 -4.70 -16.00
C TRP A 106 7.83 -4.24 -17.40
N PRO A 107 7.29 -5.13 -18.25
CA PRO A 107 6.78 -4.73 -19.55
C PRO A 107 5.58 -3.81 -19.37
N ASP A 108 5.25 -3.05 -20.43
CA ASP A 108 4.11 -2.13 -20.45
C ASP A 108 2.81 -2.76 -19.95
N ALA A 109 2.53 -3.99 -20.38
CA ALA A 109 1.34 -4.73 -19.98
C ALA A 109 1.30 -4.98 -18.46
N ALA A 110 2.45 -5.28 -17.85
CA ALA A 110 2.56 -5.46 -16.40
C ALA A 110 2.38 -4.13 -15.67
N LEU A 111 3.01 -3.05 -16.13
CA LEU A 111 2.82 -1.71 -15.57
C LEU A 111 1.35 -1.27 -15.62
N GLN A 112 0.70 -1.45 -16.76
CA GLN A 112 -0.74 -1.17 -16.93
C GLN A 112 -1.60 -2.03 -16.00
N SER A 113 -1.34 -3.34 -15.91
CA SER A 113 -2.11 -4.25 -15.05
C SER A 113 -1.99 -3.86 -13.58
N VAL A 114 -0.78 -3.52 -13.12
CA VAL A 114 -0.53 -3.08 -11.75
C VAL A 114 -1.23 -1.75 -11.48
N ALA A 115 -1.06 -0.76 -12.35
CA ALA A 115 -1.73 0.53 -12.18
C ALA A 115 -3.26 0.38 -12.14
N ASN A 116 -3.86 -0.41 -13.04
CA ASN A 116 -5.29 -0.70 -13.02
C ASN A 116 -5.74 -1.35 -11.70
N HIS A 117 -4.99 -2.33 -11.19
CA HIS A 117 -5.32 -3.01 -9.95
C HIS A 117 -5.32 -2.06 -8.73
N PHE A 118 -4.30 -1.21 -8.63
CA PHE A 118 -4.15 -0.29 -7.49
C PHE A 118 -5.09 0.93 -7.60
N LEU A 119 -5.25 1.50 -8.79
CA LEU A 119 -6.07 2.68 -9.03
C LEU A 119 -7.56 2.37 -9.19
N GLY A 120 -7.94 1.15 -9.59
CA GLY A 120 -9.36 0.76 -9.70
C GLY A 120 -10.14 0.89 -8.37
N LYS A 121 -9.44 0.88 -7.23
CA LYS A 121 -10.05 1.05 -5.89
C LYS A 121 -10.38 2.50 -5.53
N THR A 122 -10.14 3.47 -6.41
CA THR A 122 -10.29 4.92 -6.12
C THR A 122 -11.65 5.50 -6.50
N GLY A 123 -12.53 4.71 -7.14
CA GLY A 123 -13.88 5.16 -7.52
C GLY A 123 -13.91 6.21 -8.64
N MET A 124 -12.82 6.35 -9.40
CA MET A 124 -12.78 7.23 -10.57
C MET A 124 -13.63 6.66 -11.73
N PRO A 125 -14.20 7.53 -12.59
CA PRO A 125 -14.79 7.11 -13.86
C PRO A 125 -13.80 6.36 -14.75
N ASP A 126 -14.29 5.38 -15.53
CA ASP A 126 -13.45 4.47 -16.32
C ASP A 126 -12.60 5.19 -17.38
N ASP A 127 -13.11 6.25 -17.97
CA ASP A 127 -12.41 7.09 -18.95
C ASP A 127 -11.23 7.84 -18.32
N VAL A 128 -11.46 8.44 -17.15
CA VAL A 128 -10.43 9.13 -16.37
C VAL A 128 -9.39 8.13 -15.88
N LEU A 129 -9.83 6.98 -15.35
CA LEU A 129 -8.95 5.92 -14.85
C LEU A 129 -7.96 5.46 -15.94
N LYS A 130 -8.45 5.18 -17.16
CA LYS A 130 -7.59 4.81 -18.30
C LYS A 130 -6.56 5.89 -18.62
N GLY A 131 -6.97 7.17 -18.59
CA GLY A 131 -6.06 8.30 -18.79
C GLY A 131 -4.95 8.34 -17.73
N VAL A 132 -5.32 8.23 -16.46
CA VAL A 132 -4.36 8.24 -15.34
C VAL A 132 -3.39 7.06 -15.43
N VAL A 133 -3.90 5.85 -15.71
CA VAL A 133 -3.07 4.65 -15.89
C VAL A 133 -2.02 4.87 -16.98
N ASN A 134 -2.43 5.40 -18.14
CA ASN A 134 -1.52 5.70 -19.24
C ASN A 134 -0.44 6.71 -18.85
N VAL A 135 -0.81 7.75 -18.10
CA VAL A 135 0.13 8.76 -17.59
C VAL A 135 1.13 8.13 -16.61
N CYS A 136 0.68 7.29 -15.67
CA CYS A 136 1.58 6.60 -14.74
C CYS A 136 2.60 5.74 -15.49
N VAL A 137 2.15 4.95 -16.47
CA VAL A 137 3.04 4.12 -17.30
C VAL A 137 4.03 4.98 -18.09
N ALA A 138 3.56 6.09 -18.69
CA ALA A 138 4.42 7.01 -19.43
C ALA A 138 5.48 7.68 -18.53
N MET A 139 5.12 8.05 -17.30
CA MET A 139 6.07 8.58 -16.31
C MET A 139 7.14 7.55 -15.95
N GLN A 140 6.77 6.30 -15.73
CA GLN A 140 7.74 5.26 -15.43
C GLN A 140 8.74 5.06 -16.59
N LYS A 141 8.24 5.02 -17.83
CA LYS A 141 9.07 4.93 -19.04
C LYS A 141 10.01 6.11 -19.23
N SER A 142 9.54 7.33 -18.95
CA SER A 142 10.38 8.51 -19.07
C SER A 142 11.52 8.47 -18.06
N VAL A 143 11.27 7.96 -16.84
CA VAL A 143 12.32 7.76 -15.83
C VAL A 143 13.38 6.77 -16.30
N PHE A 144 13.01 5.66 -16.95
CA PHE A 144 13.99 4.74 -17.56
C PHE A 144 14.87 5.44 -18.61
N THR A 145 14.25 6.22 -19.51
CA THR A 145 14.99 6.98 -20.54
C THR A 145 15.93 8.02 -19.92
N LEU A 146 15.47 8.70 -18.86
CA LEU A 146 16.27 9.68 -18.13
C LEU A 146 17.41 9.02 -17.36
N ALA A 147 17.20 7.83 -16.79
CA ALA A 147 18.22 7.07 -16.09
C ALA A 147 19.37 6.67 -17.04
N GLU A 148 19.06 6.23 -18.27
CA GLU A 148 20.07 5.96 -19.28
C GLU A 148 20.87 7.21 -19.67
N ARG A 149 20.18 8.33 -19.85
CA ARG A 149 20.82 9.61 -20.15
C ARG A 149 21.73 10.05 -18.99
N PHE A 150 21.25 9.94 -17.77
CA PHE A 150 22.00 10.27 -16.56
C PHE A 150 23.27 9.42 -16.43
N GLN A 151 23.18 8.12 -16.73
CA GLN A 151 24.35 7.24 -16.76
C GLN A 151 25.37 7.71 -17.81
N LYS A 152 24.92 8.06 -19.03
CA LYS A 152 25.82 8.52 -20.10
C LYS A 152 26.53 9.82 -19.75
N GLU A 153 25.80 10.79 -19.19
CA GLU A 153 26.33 12.12 -18.88
C GLU A 153 27.18 12.17 -17.61
N VAL A 154 26.74 11.49 -16.54
CA VAL A 154 27.33 11.61 -15.19
C VAL A 154 28.14 10.37 -14.79
N GLN A 155 28.11 9.30 -15.58
CA GLN A 155 28.78 8.01 -15.29
C GLN A 155 28.35 7.41 -13.93
N ARG A 156 27.12 7.71 -13.50
CA ARG A 156 26.51 7.18 -12.27
C ARG A 156 25.22 6.44 -12.61
N TYR A 157 25.05 5.26 -12.02
CA TYR A 157 23.83 4.47 -12.19
C TYR A 157 22.70 5.01 -11.31
N TYR A 158 21.52 5.17 -11.91
CA TYR A 158 20.25 5.33 -11.21
C TYR A 158 19.38 4.12 -11.53
N TYR A 159 19.10 3.29 -10.53
CA TYR A 159 18.35 2.05 -10.73
C TYR A 159 16.86 2.30 -10.55
N VAL A 160 16.11 2.05 -11.61
CA VAL A 160 14.66 2.18 -11.61
C VAL A 160 14.06 0.84 -11.15
N THR A 161 13.37 0.84 -10.02
CA THR A 161 12.80 -0.38 -9.43
C THR A 161 11.28 -0.41 -9.56
N PRO A 162 10.64 -1.60 -9.64
CA PRO A 162 9.19 -1.70 -9.56
C PRO A 162 8.61 -1.10 -8.27
N THR A 163 9.37 -1.13 -7.18
CA THR A 163 8.97 -0.50 -5.90
C THR A 163 8.76 1.01 -6.06
N SER A 164 9.66 1.70 -6.78
CA SER A 164 9.51 3.13 -7.08
C SER A 164 8.23 3.45 -7.86
N TYR A 165 7.82 2.54 -8.76
CA TYR A 165 6.54 2.67 -9.48
C TYR A 165 5.32 2.51 -8.55
N LEU A 166 5.38 1.55 -7.62
CA LEU A 166 4.33 1.36 -6.62
C LEU A 166 4.23 2.55 -5.68
N GLU A 167 5.36 3.15 -5.29
CA GLU A 167 5.40 4.38 -4.50
C GLU A 167 4.75 5.55 -5.24
N LEU A 168 5.03 5.73 -6.53
CA LEU A 168 4.36 6.73 -7.38
C LEU A 168 2.83 6.57 -7.33
N ILE A 169 2.33 5.35 -7.52
CA ILE A 169 0.89 5.07 -7.51
C ILE A 169 0.29 5.34 -6.13
N ASN A 170 0.95 4.91 -5.06
CA ASN A 170 0.48 5.12 -3.69
C ASN A 170 0.48 6.61 -3.31
N ALA A 171 1.51 7.36 -3.71
CA ALA A 171 1.59 8.80 -3.50
C ALA A 171 0.47 9.53 -4.25
N PHE A 172 0.22 9.16 -5.51
CA PHE A 172 -0.89 9.70 -6.28
C PHE A 172 -2.24 9.43 -5.59
N LYS A 173 -2.47 8.19 -5.15
CA LYS A 173 -3.70 7.80 -4.46
C LYS A 173 -3.90 8.60 -3.16
N GLY A 174 -2.85 8.76 -2.35
CA GLY A 174 -2.90 9.55 -1.13
C GLY A 174 -3.20 11.02 -1.40
N LEU A 175 -2.56 11.60 -2.42
CA LEU A 175 -2.79 12.98 -2.83
C LEU A 175 -4.23 13.20 -3.34
N LEU A 176 -4.74 12.27 -4.13
CA LEU A 176 -6.11 12.31 -4.64
C LEU A 176 -7.13 12.31 -3.50
N ALA A 177 -6.99 11.38 -2.55
CA ALA A 177 -7.88 11.30 -1.39
C ALA A 177 -7.84 12.60 -0.56
N ASN A 178 -6.64 13.12 -0.27
CA ASN A 178 -6.48 14.38 0.46
C ASN A 178 -7.18 15.56 -0.25
N LYS A 179 -7.06 15.63 -1.58
CA LYS A 179 -7.70 16.69 -2.38
C LYS A 179 -9.21 16.54 -2.49
N GLN A 180 -9.71 15.31 -2.61
CA GLN A 180 -11.14 15.04 -2.57
C GLN A 180 -11.75 15.42 -1.22
N ASP A 181 -11.07 15.11 -0.12
CA ASP A 181 -11.51 15.50 1.22
C ASP A 181 -11.51 17.01 1.42
N GLU A 182 -10.47 17.71 0.95
CA GLU A 182 -10.38 19.18 0.99
C GLU A 182 -11.57 19.82 0.25
N VAL A 183 -11.83 19.38 -0.99
CA VAL A 183 -12.94 19.89 -1.81
C VAL A 183 -14.30 19.52 -1.20
N SER A 184 -14.46 18.31 -0.68
CA SER A 184 -15.69 17.85 -0.03
C SER A 184 -16.02 18.68 1.22
N LYS A 185 -15.02 18.98 2.05
CA LYS A 185 -15.17 19.86 3.23
C LYS A 185 -15.57 21.27 2.83
N ILE A 186 -14.95 21.82 1.78
CA ILE A 186 -15.29 23.15 1.25
C ILE A 186 -16.74 23.15 0.77
N LYS A 187 -17.15 22.14 -0.01
CA LYS A 187 -18.53 21.99 -0.50
C LYS A 187 -19.53 21.92 0.66
N SER A 188 -19.30 21.03 1.64
CA SER A 188 -20.19 20.91 2.81
C SER A 188 -20.35 22.23 3.56
N ARG A 189 -19.26 23.01 3.70
CA ARG A 189 -19.33 24.33 4.33
C ARG A 189 -20.22 25.30 3.54
N TYR A 190 -20.15 25.26 2.21
CA TYR A 190 -21.04 26.07 1.36
C TYR A 190 -22.49 25.62 1.47
N ASP A 191 -22.76 24.32 1.45
CA ASP A 191 -24.11 23.76 1.58
C ASP A 191 -24.74 24.20 2.92
N VAL A 192 -24.02 24.05 4.04
CA VAL A 192 -24.48 24.54 5.37
C VAL A 192 -24.68 26.06 5.39
N GLY A 193 -23.84 26.81 4.67
CA GLY A 193 -23.97 28.26 4.56
C GLY A 193 -25.24 28.65 3.80
N LEU A 194 -25.53 27.97 2.68
CA LEU A 194 -26.70 28.19 1.85
C LEU A 194 -27.99 27.85 2.63
N ASP A 195 -28.01 26.72 3.34
CA ASP A 195 -29.16 26.29 4.15
C ASP A 195 -29.51 27.33 5.22
N LYS A 196 -28.50 27.92 5.86
CA LYS A 196 -28.70 29.00 6.84
C LYS A 196 -29.29 30.26 6.23
N ILE A 197 -28.85 30.62 5.03
CA ILE A 197 -29.39 31.79 4.31
C ILE A 197 -30.86 31.54 3.95
N MET A 198 -31.17 30.38 3.39
CA MET A 198 -32.55 30.00 3.05
C MET A 198 -33.47 29.97 4.29
N SER A 199 -33.00 29.41 5.40
CA SER A 199 -33.76 29.43 6.66
C SER A 199 -33.98 30.84 7.20
N THR A 200 -32.99 31.72 7.05
CA THR A 200 -33.13 33.14 7.46
C THR A 200 -34.12 33.87 6.57
N GLU A 201 -34.11 33.62 5.26
CA GLU A 201 -35.08 34.19 4.31
C GLU A 201 -36.51 33.77 4.66
N GLU A 202 -36.73 32.49 4.97
CA GLU A 202 -38.02 31.98 5.42
C GLU A 202 -38.49 32.63 6.73
N GLN A 203 -37.58 32.79 7.70
CA GLN A 203 -37.87 33.49 8.96
C GLN A 203 -38.21 34.96 8.73
N VAL A 204 -37.46 35.67 7.86
CA VAL A 204 -37.73 37.08 7.53
C VAL A 204 -39.08 37.23 6.84
N THR A 205 -39.42 36.32 5.92
CA THR A 205 -40.72 36.31 5.23
C THR A 205 -41.86 36.10 6.22
N THR A 206 -41.70 35.19 7.18
CA THR A 206 -42.66 34.94 8.26
C THR A 206 -42.84 36.18 9.15
N MET A 207 -41.75 36.78 9.61
CA MET A 207 -41.80 38.01 10.43
C MET A 207 -42.45 39.19 9.68
N GLN A 208 -42.22 39.33 8.37
CA GLN A 208 -42.86 40.36 7.57
C GLN A 208 -44.38 40.15 7.47
N ALA A 209 -44.83 38.91 7.30
CA ALA A 209 -46.27 38.59 7.29
C ALA A 209 -46.92 38.89 8.65
N GLU A 210 -46.28 38.48 9.76
CA GLU A 210 -46.75 38.78 11.13
C GLU A 210 -46.81 40.30 11.40
N LEU A 211 -45.81 41.06 10.93
CA LEU A 211 -45.79 42.53 11.05
C LEU A 211 -46.96 43.18 10.31
N GLU A 212 -47.31 42.72 9.10
CA GLU A 212 -48.45 43.26 8.36
C GLU A 212 -49.79 42.93 9.02
N GLU A 213 -49.90 41.76 9.65
CA GLU A 213 -51.08 41.39 10.43
C GLU A 213 -51.19 42.19 11.74
N LEU A 214 -50.08 42.48 12.40
CA LEU A 214 -50.04 43.23 13.66
C LEU A 214 -50.23 44.74 13.46
N LYS A 215 -49.89 45.31 12.30
CA LYS A 215 -50.07 46.74 11.96
C LYS A 215 -51.47 47.32 12.28
N PRO A 216 -52.59 46.72 11.86
CA PRO A 216 -53.93 47.24 12.18
C PRO A 216 -54.26 47.15 13.67
N THR A 217 -53.80 46.11 14.35
CA THR A 217 -54.00 45.90 15.79
C THR A 217 -53.25 46.95 16.60
N LEU A 218 -52.00 47.24 16.22
CA LEU A 218 -51.18 48.29 16.81
C LEU A 218 -51.75 49.69 16.58
N LYS A 219 -52.32 49.97 15.39
CA LYS A 219 -53.03 51.24 15.14
C LYS A 219 -54.24 51.39 16.06
N LYS A 220 -55.03 50.33 16.25
CA LYS A 220 -56.17 50.36 17.19
C LYS A 220 -55.72 50.58 18.63
N THR A 221 -54.68 49.88 19.09
CA THR A 221 -54.18 50.07 20.48
C THR A 221 -53.55 51.44 20.67
N ALA A 222 -52.88 52.01 19.66
CA ALA A 222 -52.35 53.37 19.66
C ALA A 222 -53.47 54.43 19.66
N GLU A 223 -54.53 54.24 18.87
CA GLU A 223 -55.72 55.11 18.91
C GLU A 223 -56.45 55.02 20.26
N GLU A 224 -56.50 53.85 20.88
CA GLU A 224 -57.06 53.64 22.22
C GLU A 224 -56.19 54.26 23.33
N THR A 225 -54.87 54.35 23.17
CA THR A 225 -53.96 55.02 24.13
C THR A 225 -53.88 56.53 23.93
N VAL A 226 -54.11 57.04 22.70
CA VAL A 226 -54.16 58.48 22.40
C VAL A 226 -55.52 59.10 22.72
N ARG A 227 -56.60 58.31 22.82
CA ARG A 227 -57.85 58.77 23.45
C ARG A 227 -57.56 59.04 24.94
N PRO A 228 -57.58 60.31 25.39
CA PRO A 228 -57.40 60.59 26.81
C PRO A 228 -58.53 59.89 27.57
N ARG A 229 -58.22 59.33 28.74
CA ARG A 229 -59.20 59.09 29.80
C ARG A 229 -59.81 60.45 30.21
N SER A 230 -60.66 61.04 29.38
CA SER A 230 -61.42 62.25 29.69
C SER A 230 -62.86 62.05 29.26
N PHE A 231 -63.68 61.63 30.23
CA PHE A 231 -65.03 62.12 30.53
C PHE A 231 -65.81 61.05 31.31
N ARG A 232 -65.50 60.95 32.61
CA ARG A 232 -66.49 60.56 33.62
C ARG A 232 -66.39 61.56 34.76
N SER A 233 -67.05 62.69 34.57
CA SER A 233 -67.28 63.70 35.60
C SER A 233 -68.58 64.41 35.28
N LEU A 234 -69.58 64.16 36.13
CA LEU A 234 -70.55 65.13 36.64
C LEU A 234 -71.44 65.87 35.63
N ALA A 235 -72.74 65.54 35.63
CA ALA A 235 -73.77 66.40 36.27
C ALA A 235 -75.19 65.91 35.94
N GLY A 236 -76.01 65.78 36.98
CA GLY A 236 -77.43 65.45 36.90
C GLY A 236 -78.06 65.26 38.27
N PHE A 237 -77.87 66.24 39.16
CA PHE A 237 -78.60 66.41 40.43
C PHE A 237 -80.03 66.89 40.12
N GLY A 238 -81.03 66.40 40.87
CA GLY A 238 -82.36 67.04 40.86
C GLY A 238 -83.46 66.27 41.61
N HIS A 239 -83.62 66.63 42.89
CA HIS A 239 -84.74 66.41 43.83
C HIS A 239 -84.95 65.02 44.48
#